data_AF-S9VMC5-F1
#
_entry.id   AF-S9VMC5-F1
#
_cell.length_a   1.000
_cell.length_b   1.000
_cell.length_c   1.000
_cell.angle_alpha   90.00
_cell.angle_beta   90.00
_cell.angle_gamma   90.00
#
_symmetry.space_group_name_H-M   'P 1'
#
loop_
_entity.id
_entity.type
_entity.pdbx_description
1 polymer ?
#
loop_
_entity_poly.entity_id
_entity_poly.type
_entity_poly.pdbx_seq_one_letter_code
_entity_poly.pdbx_strand_id
1 'polypeptide(L)'
;MQAAMAALVSQLGQPDVAREPARAQLLTARLAAAMAHVAEASGAQCDLLATGGTALLRQLVDLYVRTAPGGGPDEAAGAEEDGQVPVQQAVVWLVGVAAMSAHCPLDFVAAVAPRLTDALKDLDLQSPGRLTAVYTLMSLCNLSYFFAAIERADAGGAAGGTSPRLEALYATLGIILAGVLFEGDVEATVEATRLLGNISFTNTGRDWLEANRCDEVILVFLGHEDLRVVYNCFGVMLNLTAASTCRVVRDAALLQLLLKHTGRYTHHEGIAAAARDERRLLLASALPTEGEAAARAATEAAKGFAEQTADLVEKLLANVFDLVHGESAAAA
;
A
#
# COMPACT_ATOMS: atom_id res chain seq x y z
N MET A 1 25.70 -0.19 -4.25
CA MET A 1 24.65 -1.16 -4.64
C MET A 1 25.20 -2.42 -5.30
N GLN A 2 25.84 -2.36 -6.48
CA GLN A 2 26.31 -3.56 -7.20
C GLN A 2 27.19 -4.51 -6.37
N ALA A 3 28.16 -3.97 -5.63
CA ALA A 3 29.01 -4.76 -4.73
C ALA A 3 28.21 -5.45 -3.61
N ALA A 4 27.18 -4.79 -3.06
CA ALA A 4 26.32 -5.37 -2.03
C ALA A 4 25.43 -6.49 -2.59
N MET A 5 24.87 -6.29 -3.80
CA MET A 5 24.13 -7.36 -4.51
C MET A 5 25.03 -8.57 -4.77
N ALA A 6 26.25 -8.36 -5.27
CA ALA A 6 27.21 -9.44 -5.51
C ALA A 6 27.62 -10.16 -4.22
N ALA A 7 27.80 -9.42 -3.11
CA ALA A 7 28.09 -9.98 -1.81
C ALA A 7 26.93 -10.86 -1.30
N LEU A 8 25.68 -10.41 -1.43
CA LEU A 8 24.49 -11.20 -1.10
C LEU A 8 24.38 -12.46 -1.95
N VAL A 9 24.53 -12.35 -3.29
CA VAL A 9 24.50 -13.52 -4.18
C VAL A 9 25.56 -14.55 -3.78
N SER A 10 26.80 -14.09 -3.53
CA SER A 10 27.89 -14.95 -3.08
C SER A 10 27.56 -15.63 -1.75
N GLN A 11 27.06 -14.87 -0.77
CA GLN A 11 26.66 -15.38 0.53
C GLN A 11 25.59 -16.48 0.41
N LEU A 12 24.52 -16.24 -0.37
CA LEU A 12 23.43 -17.19 -0.57
C LEU A 12 23.88 -18.48 -1.28
N GLY A 13 24.98 -18.41 -2.04
CA GLY A 13 25.60 -19.57 -2.68
C GLY A 13 26.56 -20.37 -1.80
N GLN A 14 26.86 -19.91 -0.58
CA GLN A 14 27.82 -20.62 0.28
C GLN A 14 27.17 -21.80 1.01
N PRO A 15 27.85 -22.97 1.06
CA PRO A 15 27.35 -24.15 1.78
C PRO A 15 27.25 -23.94 3.31
N ASP A 16 27.97 -22.95 3.85
CA ASP A 16 27.93 -22.61 5.28
C ASP A 16 26.61 -21.94 5.72
N VAL A 17 25.75 -21.50 4.79
CA VAL A 17 24.37 -21.03 5.12
C VAL A 17 23.56 -22.13 5.82
N ALA A 18 23.82 -23.40 5.48
CA ALA A 18 23.19 -24.55 6.14
C ALA A 18 23.80 -24.88 7.51
N ARG A 19 25.01 -24.39 7.82
CA ARG A 19 25.73 -24.70 9.06
C ARG A 19 25.58 -23.64 10.14
N GLU A 20 25.50 -22.36 9.78
CA GLU A 20 25.31 -21.23 10.70
C GLU A 20 24.13 -20.33 10.26
N PRO A 21 22.88 -20.81 10.34
CA PRO A 21 21.71 -20.11 9.78
C PRO A 21 21.47 -18.73 10.41
N ALA A 22 21.65 -18.59 11.73
CA ALA A 22 21.44 -17.32 12.43
C ALA A 22 22.42 -16.23 11.96
N ARG A 23 23.69 -16.59 11.77
CA ARG A 23 24.72 -15.66 11.28
C ARG A 23 24.47 -15.25 9.83
N ALA A 24 24.04 -16.20 9.00
CA ALA A 24 23.68 -15.94 7.62
C ALA A 24 22.47 -14.99 7.54
N GLN A 25 21.42 -15.24 8.34
CA GLN A 25 20.24 -14.37 8.41
C GLN A 25 20.61 -12.95 8.86
N LEU A 26 21.42 -12.80 9.90
CA LEU A 26 21.86 -11.49 10.38
C LEU A 26 22.65 -10.71 9.32
N LEU A 27 23.58 -11.38 8.62
CA LEU A 27 24.34 -10.74 7.54
C LEU A 27 23.42 -10.33 6.39
N THR A 28 22.49 -11.21 6.00
CA THR A 28 21.52 -10.91 4.95
C THR A 28 20.63 -9.73 5.34
N ALA A 29 20.11 -9.70 6.58
CA ALA A 29 19.29 -8.62 7.08
C ALA A 29 20.02 -7.26 7.01
N ARG A 30 21.28 -7.23 7.48
CA ARG A 30 22.11 -6.01 7.46
C ARG A 30 22.42 -5.54 6.05
N LEU A 31 22.78 -6.44 5.14
CA LEU A 31 23.05 -6.09 3.74
C LEU A 31 21.79 -5.62 3.02
N ALA A 32 20.65 -6.28 3.25
CA ALA A 32 19.36 -5.88 2.68
C ALA A 32 18.92 -4.51 3.18
N ALA A 33 18.99 -4.25 4.49
CA ALA A 33 18.69 -2.94 5.08
C ALA A 33 19.63 -1.83 4.55
N ALA A 34 20.93 -2.10 4.47
CA ALA A 34 21.88 -1.14 3.92
C ALA A 34 21.59 -0.82 2.44
N MET A 35 21.22 -1.82 1.65
CA MET A 35 20.80 -1.63 0.26
C MET A 35 19.51 -0.81 0.18
N ALA A 36 18.52 -1.10 1.02
CA ALA A 36 17.25 -0.39 1.06
C ALA A 36 17.48 1.11 1.32
N HIS A 37 18.24 1.47 2.36
CA HIS A 37 18.61 2.86 2.65
C HIS A 37 19.31 3.56 1.46
N VAL A 38 20.26 2.88 0.81
CA VAL A 38 20.99 3.46 -0.33
C VAL A 38 20.07 3.68 -1.54
N ALA A 39 19.16 2.74 -1.80
CA ALA A 39 18.20 2.85 -2.89
C ALA A 39 17.12 3.91 -2.62
N GLU A 40 16.61 3.98 -1.40
CA GLU A 40 15.60 4.97 -1.00
C GLU A 40 16.12 6.41 -1.10
N ALA A 41 17.40 6.63 -0.79
CA ALA A 41 18.04 7.94 -0.91
C ALA A 41 18.41 8.33 -2.36
N SER A 42 18.28 7.42 -3.35
CA SER A 42 18.74 7.67 -4.71
C SER A 42 17.92 6.91 -5.76
N GLY A 43 17.12 7.66 -6.54
CA GLY A 43 16.33 7.10 -7.65
C GLY A 43 17.16 6.24 -8.62
N ALA A 44 18.39 6.65 -8.95
CA ALA A 44 19.28 5.85 -9.81
C ALA A 44 19.68 4.50 -9.18
N GLN A 45 19.87 4.44 -7.86
CA GLN A 45 20.16 3.19 -7.15
C GLN A 45 18.91 2.32 -7.01
N CYS A 46 17.74 2.94 -6.82
CA CYS A 46 16.45 2.28 -6.85
C CYS A 46 16.19 1.64 -8.23
N ASP A 47 16.43 2.36 -9.32
CA ASP A 47 16.28 1.86 -10.69
C ASP A 47 17.27 0.73 -11.00
N LEU A 48 18.52 0.86 -10.55
CA LEU A 48 19.51 -0.20 -10.66
C LEU A 48 19.07 -1.47 -9.93
N LEU A 49 18.52 -1.33 -8.72
CA LEU A 49 17.99 -2.45 -7.94
C LEU A 49 16.78 -3.09 -8.62
N ALA A 50 15.86 -2.28 -9.14
CA ALA A 50 14.64 -2.73 -9.80
C ALA A 50 14.91 -3.42 -11.15
N THR A 51 15.94 -2.99 -11.90
CA THR A 51 16.24 -3.54 -13.24
C THR A 51 17.28 -4.66 -13.20
N GLY A 52 18.31 -4.55 -12.34
CA GLY A 52 19.42 -5.50 -12.24
C GLY A 52 19.33 -6.46 -11.06
N GLY A 53 18.48 -6.19 -10.07
CA GLY A 53 18.40 -6.94 -8.81
C GLY A 53 17.24 -7.94 -8.73
N THR A 54 16.36 -8.02 -9.73
CA THR A 54 15.10 -8.81 -9.63
C THR A 54 15.32 -10.29 -9.32
N ALA A 55 16.33 -10.92 -9.91
CA ALA A 55 16.65 -12.33 -9.65
C ALA A 55 17.06 -12.54 -8.18
N LEU A 56 17.91 -11.67 -7.65
CA LEU A 56 18.32 -11.70 -6.24
C LEU A 56 17.13 -11.44 -5.32
N LEU A 57 16.31 -10.43 -5.61
CA LEU A 57 15.13 -10.09 -4.80
C LEU A 57 14.14 -11.24 -4.74
N ARG A 58 13.88 -11.92 -5.87
CA ARG A 58 13.04 -13.13 -5.90
C ARG A 58 13.62 -14.24 -5.05
N GLN A 59 14.92 -14.50 -5.17
CA GLN A 59 15.60 -15.50 -4.35
C GLN A 59 15.50 -15.18 -2.85
N LEU A 60 15.63 -13.91 -2.46
CA LEU A 60 15.47 -13.47 -1.07
C LEU A 60 14.03 -13.67 -0.57
N VAL A 61 13.03 -13.33 -1.38
CA VAL A 61 11.62 -13.58 -1.06
C VAL A 61 11.37 -15.07 -0.87
N ASP A 62 11.80 -15.91 -1.81
CA ASP A 62 11.60 -17.37 -1.74
C ASP A 62 12.27 -18.01 -0.51
N LEU A 63 13.40 -17.46 -0.06
CA LEU A 63 14.14 -17.98 1.09
C LEU A 63 13.59 -17.49 2.43
N TYR A 64 13.28 -16.20 2.55
CA TYR A 64 13.07 -15.53 3.84
C TYR A 64 11.64 -15.01 4.05
N VAL A 65 10.85 -14.86 2.99
CA VAL A 65 9.44 -14.50 3.09
C VAL A 65 8.64 -15.78 2.96
N ARG A 66 8.57 -16.52 4.07
CA ARG A 66 7.85 -17.79 4.15
C ARG A 66 6.49 -17.60 4.80
N THR A 67 5.51 -18.30 4.24
CA THR A 67 4.39 -18.86 5.00
C THR A 67 4.94 -19.99 5.87
N ALA A 68 4.63 -19.99 7.16
CA ALA A 68 5.33 -20.81 8.15
C ALA A 68 5.17 -22.33 7.89
N PRO A 69 6.02 -23.19 8.52
CA PRO A 69 5.81 -23.43 9.94
C PRO A 69 7.12 -23.40 10.75
N GLY A 70 7.12 -22.71 11.90
CA GLY A 70 7.97 -23.15 13.03
C GLY A 70 8.77 -22.14 13.83
N GLY A 71 8.71 -20.83 13.57
CA GLY A 71 9.28 -19.85 14.51
C GLY A 71 8.25 -19.56 15.61
N GLY A 72 8.43 -20.11 16.80
CA GLY A 72 7.57 -19.79 17.94
C GLY A 72 7.67 -18.30 18.32
N PRO A 73 6.67 -17.74 19.01
CA PRO A 73 6.67 -16.34 19.45
C PRO A 73 7.93 -15.92 20.23
N ASP A 74 8.64 -16.87 20.84
CA ASP A 74 9.89 -16.65 21.59
C ASP A 74 11.09 -16.22 20.73
N GLU A 75 11.19 -16.63 19.44
CA GLU A 75 12.32 -16.24 18.59
C GLU A 75 12.19 -14.80 18.05
N ALA A 76 10.97 -14.33 17.85
CA ALA A 76 10.70 -12.96 17.43
C ALA A 76 10.91 -11.96 18.58
N ALA A 77 10.53 -12.35 19.81
CA ALA A 77 10.74 -11.54 21.01
C ALA A 77 12.23 -11.32 21.32
N GLY A 78 13.07 -12.36 21.15
CA GLY A 78 14.51 -12.25 21.38
C GLY A 78 15.27 -11.37 20.38
N ALA A 79 14.73 -11.14 19.17
CA ALA A 79 15.35 -10.28 18.16
C ALA A 79 15.04 -8.78 18.37
N GLU A 80 13.85 -8.45 18.87
CA GLU A 80 13.47 -7.07 19.22
C GLU A 80 14.25 -6.55 20.45
N GLU A 81 14.47 -7.39 21.46
CA GLU A 81 15.25 -7.01 22.67
C GLU A 81 16.71 -6.67 22.35
N ASP A 82 17.28 -7.26 21.29
CA ASP A 82 18.68 -7.08 20.88
C ASP A 82 18.87 -5.98 19.81
N GLY A 83 17.77 -5.29 19.44
CA GLY A 83 17.77 -4.21 18.44
C GLY A 83 18.08 -4.67 17.01
N GLN A 84 17.93 -5.96 16.71
CA GLN A 84 18.26 -6.53 15.40
C GLN A 84 17.04 -6.53 14.49
N VAL A 85 17.17 -5.99 13.28
CA VAL A 85 16.11 -6.04 12.27
C VAL A 85 15.94 -7.49 11.80
N PRO A 86 14.73 -8.09 11.92
CA PRO A 86 14.47 -9.42 11.40
C PRO A 86 14.77 -9.52 9.90
N VAL A 87 15.32 -10.65 9.44
CA VAL A 87 15.68 -10.83 8.02
C VAL A 87 14.47 -10.68 7.10
N GLN A 88 13.30 -11.17 7.53
CA GLN A 88 12.05 -11.02 6.80
C GLN A 88 11.70 -9.54 6.64
N GLN A 89 11.74 -8.76 7.73
CA GLN A 89 11.50 -7.31 7.73
C GLN A 89 12.43 -6.57 6.75
N ALA A 90 13.73 -6.87 6.78
CA ALA A 90 14.71 -6.25 5.89
C ALA A 90 14.48 -6.61 4.42
N VAL A 91 14.10 -7.86 4.14
CA VAL A 91 13.82 -8.33 2.77
C VAL A 91 12.55 -7.70 2.22
N VAL A 92 11.45 -7.70 2.98
CA VAL A 92 10.19 -7.09 2.50
C VAL A 92 10.38 -5.60 2.29
N TRP A 93 11.12 -4.90 3.14
CA TRP A 93 11.42 -3.49 2.96
C TRP A 93 12.26 -3.23 1.69
N LEU A 94 13.32 -4.01 1.46
CA LEU A 94 14.14 -3.89 0.25
C LEU A 94 13.31 -4.10 -1.04
N VAL A 95 12.38 -5.06 -1.02
CA VAL A 95 11.43 -5.29 -2.12
C VAL A 95 10.54 -4.07 -2.33
N GLY A 96 9.99 -3.50 -1.26
CA GLY A 96 9.15 -2.31 -1.31
C GLY A 96 9.89 -1.10 -1.88
N VAL A 97 11.17 -0.93 -1.51
CA VAL A 97 12.04 0.11 -2.06
C VAL A 97 12.28 -0.11 -3.55
N ALA A 98 12.61 -1.34 -3.98
CA ALA A 98 12.79 -1.64 -5.40
C ALA A 98 11.52 -1.37 -6.22
N ALA A 99 10.35 -1.63 -5.64
CA ALA A 99 9.06 -1.39 -6.27
C ALA A 99 8.67 0.10 -6.40
N MET A 100 9.45 1.03 -5.82
CA MET A 100 9.26 2.47 -6.06
C MET A 100 9.75 2.92 -7.44
N SER A 101 10.60 2.13 -8.11
CA SER A 101 11.08 2.43 -9.46
C SER A 101 9.99 2.19 -10.50
N ALA A 102 9.74 3.18 -11.37
CA ALA A 102 8.87 3.02 -12.53
C ALA A 102 9.35 1.96 -13.53
N HIS A 103 10.61 1.48 -13.41
CA HIS A 103 11.21 0.45 -14.24
C HIS A 103 11.09 -0.96 -13.65
N CYS A 104 10.30 -1.15 -12.59
CA CYS A 104 10.07 -2.46 -11.98
C CYS A 104 9.41 -3.43 -13.00
N PRO A 105 10.02 -4.60 -13.29
CA PRO A 105 9.47 -5.53 -14.28
C PRO A 105 8.15 -6.17 -13.83
N LEU A 106 7.17 -6.24 -14.73
CA LEU A 106 5.85 -6.83 -14.41
C LEU A 106 5.93 -8.31 -14.00
N ASP A 107 6.87 -9.07 -14.57
CA ASP A 107 7.10 -10.48 -14.18
C ASP A 107 7.61 -10.62 -12.76
N PHE A 108 8.40 -9.64 -12.29
CA PHE A 108 8.84 -9.59 -10.89
C PHE A 108 7.64 -9.32 -9.97
N VAL A 109 6.82 -8.31 -10.31
CA VAL A 109 5.62 -7.97 -9.55
C VAL A 109 4.67 -9.17 -9.47
N ALA A 110 4.38 -9.82 -10.60
CA ALA A 110 3.48 -10.97 -10.67
C ALA A 110 3.99 -12.17 -9.87
N ALA A 111 5.31 -12.35 -9.75
CA ALA A 111 5.89 -13.42 -8.95
C ALA A 111 5.89 -13.11 -7.43
N VAL A 112 6.11 -11.84 -7.07
CA VAL A 112 6.34 -11.45 -5.67
C VAL A 112 5.06 -11.06 -4.93
N ALA A 113 4.12 -10.37 -5.58
CA ALA A 113 2.90 -9.92 -4.91
C ALA A 113 2.12 -11.08 -4.25
N PRO A 114 1.88 -12.24 -4.90
CA PRO A 114 1.21 -13.37 -4.25
C PRO A 114 1.96 -13.89 -3.03
N ARG A 115 3.30 -13.90 -3.06
CA ARG A 115 4.14 -14.35 -1.92
C ARG A 115 4.01 -13.43 -0.71
N LEU A 116 4.01 -12.11 -0.95
CA LEU A 116 3.81 -11.15 0.14
C LEU A 116 2.39 -11.21 0.69
N THR A 117 1.38 -11.39 -0.18
CA THR A 117 -0.01 -11.62 0.25
C THR A 117 -0.14 -12.87 1.11
N ASP A 118 0.50 -13.97 0.72
CA ASP A 118 0.50 -15.19 1.50
C ASP A 118 1.21 -15.00 2.85
N ALA A 119 2.34 -14.30 2.88
CA ALA A 119 3.05 -14.01 4.12
C ALA A 119 2.24 -13.15 5.11
N LEU A 120 1.42 -12.22 4.63
CA LEU A 120 0.54 -11.42 5.49
C LEU A 120 -0.45 -12.26 6.32
N LYS A 121 -0.81 -13.46 5.86
CA LYS A 121 -1.73 -14.35 6.61
C LYS A 121 -1.17 -14.75 7.98
N ASP A 122 0.15 -14.80 8.08
CA ASP A 122 0.87 -15.30 9.24
C ASP A 122 1.48 -14.16 10.09
N LEU A 123 1.32 -12.90 9.67
CA LEU A 123 1.87 -11.74 10.37
C LEU A 123 0.82 -11.12 11.29
N ASP A 124 1.22 -10.86 12.53
CA ASP A 124 0.41 -10.14 13.51
C ASP A 124 0.67 -8.62 13.41
N LEU A 125 -0.39 -7.81 13.45
CA LEU A 125 -0.28 -6.34 13.55
C LEU A 125 0.01 -5.87 14.99
N GLN A 126 0.12 -6.78 15.95
CA GLN A 126 0.63 -6.53 17.29
C GLN A 126 2.15 -6.79 17.40
N SER A 127 2.78 -6.25 18.43
CA SER A 127 4.21 -6.53 18.72
C SER A 127 4.41 -8.03 19.03
N PRO A 128 5.49 -8.67 18.54
CA PRO A 128 6.63 -8.09 17.79
C PRO A 128 6.45 -8.06 16.25
N GLY A 129 5.36 -8.61 15.71
CA GLY A 129 5.14 -8.77 14.26
C GLY A 129 4.81 -7.48 13.50
N ARG A 130 4.28 -6.48 14.21
CA ARG A 130 3.69 -5.25 13.67
C ARG A 130 4.50 -4.59 12.56
N LEU A 131 5.79 -4.32 12.79
CA LEU A 131 6.60 -3.57 11.83
C LEU A 131 6.84 -4.36 10.54
N THR A 132 7.00 -5.68 10.65
CA THR A 132 7.12 -6.57 9.48
C THR A 132 5.82 -6.60 8.69
N ALA A 133 4.67 -6.64 9.36
CA ALA A 133 3.36 -6.57 8.72
C ALA A 133 3.17 -5.25 7.95
N VAL A 134 3.45 -4.10 8.59
CA VAL A 134 3.37 -2.78 7.97
C VAL A 134 4.29 -2.67 6.75
N TYR A 135 5.55 -3.09 6.86
CA TYR A 135 6.46 -3.08 5.70
C TYR A 135 6.02 -4.02 4.58
N THR A 136 5.39 -5.15 4.91
CA THR A 136 4.83 -6.04 3.90
C THR A 136 3.65 -5.38 3.18
N LEU A 137 2.77 -4.67 3.90
CA LEU A 137 1.69 -3.87 3.32
C LEU A 137 2.24 -2.75 2.42
N MET A 138 3.19 -1.95 2.91
CA MET A 138 3.86 -0.90 2.12
C MET A 138 4.44 -1.43 0.81
N SER A 139 5.09 -2.60 0.87
CA SER A 139 5.65 -3.26 -0.30
C SER A 139 4.58 -3.72 -1.28
N LEU A 140 3.49 -4.31 -0.80
CA LEU A 140 2.34 -4.66 -1.62
C LEU A 140 1.69 -3.43 -2.26
N CYS A 141 1.57 -2.32 -1.54
CA CYS A 141 1.09 -1.06 -2.09
C CYS A 141 1.98 -0.56 -3.23
N ASN A 142 3.30 -0.58 -3.08
CA ASN A 142 4.21 -0.17 -4.15
C ASN A 142 4.14 -1.12 -5.37
N LEU A 143 4.05 -2.43 -5.14
CA LEU A 143 3.86 -3.42 -6.20
C LEU A 143 2.50 -3.26 -6.91
N SER A 144 1.45 -2.91 -6.17
CA SER A 144 0.09 -2.79 -6.71
C SER A 144 -0.09 -1.63 -7.69
N TYR A 145 0.81 -0.65 -7.67
CA TYR A 145 0.88 0.39 -8.71
C TYR A 145 0.94 -0.21 -10.13
N PHE A 146 1.59 -1.38 -10.27
CA PHE A 146 1.75 -2.06 -11.56
C PHE A 146 0.57 -2.96 -11.93
N PHE A 147 -0.45 -3.13 -11.08
CA PHE A 147 -1.57 -4.04 -11.34
C PHE A 147 -2.38 -3.66 -12.59
N ALA A 148 -2.57 -2.38 -12.87
CA ALA A 148 -3.23 -1.98 -14.12
C ALA A 148 -2.39 -2.27 -15.37
N ALA A 149 -1.06 -2.21 -15.28
CA ALA A 149 -0.19 -2.61 -16.38
C ALA A 149 -0.23 -4.14 -16.60
N ILE A 150 -0.30 -4.89 -15.51
CA ILE A 150 -0.54 -6.33 -15.49
C ILE A 150 -1.87 -6.68 -16.17
N GLU A 151 -2.98 -6.03 -15.78
CA GLU A 151 -4.30 -6.29 -16.35
C GLU A 151 -4.32 -6.01 -17.86
N ARG A 152 -3.74 -4.88 -18.29
CA ARG A 152 -3.61 -4.56 -19.72
C ARG A 152 -2.81 -5.62 -20.48
N ALA A 153 -1.75 -6.17 -19.88
CA ALA A 153 -0.95 -7.21 -20.49
C ALA A 153 -1.73 -8.53 -20.64
N ASP A 154 -2.48 -8.93 -19.61
CA ASP A 154 -3.31 -10.14 -19.64
C ASP A 154 -4.47 -10.02 -20.65
N ALA A 155 -5.05 -8.83 -20.78
CA ALA A 155 -6.11 -8.51 -21.74
C ALA A 155 -5.61 -8.35 -23.19
N GLY A 156 -4.31 -8.55 -23.46
CA GLY A 156 -3.72 -8.34 -24.79
C GLY A 156 -3.85 -6.89 -25.30
N GLY A 157 -3.95 -5.91 -24.39
CA GLY A 157 -4.14 -4.50 -24.71
C GLY A 157 -5.58 -4.07 -24.98
N ALA A 158 -6.57 -4.97 -24.85
CA ALA A 158 -7.98 -4.61 -25.01
C ALA A 158 -8.46 -3.67 -23.89
N ALA A 159 -9.15 -2.59 -24.27
CA ALA A 159 -9.82 -1.72 -23.31
C ALA A 159 -10.98 -2.46 -22.64
N GLY A 160 -11.05 -2.41 -21.31
CA GLY A 160 -12.12 -3.07 -20.53
C GLY A 160 -11.88 -4.56 -20.21
N GLY A 161 -10.69 -5.10 -20.48
CA GLY A 161 -10.37 -6.47 -20.07
C GLY A 161 -10.19 -6.63 -18.56
N THR A 162 -10.43 -7.85 -18.07
CA THR A 162 -10.15 -8.29 -16.69
C THR A 162 -8.97 -9.25 -16.66
N SER A 163 -8.45 -9.53 -15.47
CA SER A 163 -7.26 -10.36 -15.25
C SER A 163 -7.56 -11.48 -14.24
N PRO A 164 -7.67 -12.75 -14.69
CA PRO A 164 -7.93 -13.89 -13.79
C PRO A 164 -6.87 -14.05 -12.69
N ARG A 165 -5.62 -13.66 -12.96
CA ARG A 165 -4.55 -13.73 -11.96
C ARG A 165 -4.69 -12.65 -10.88
N LEU A 166 -5.16 -11.45 -11.23
CA LEU A 166 -5.49 -10.42 -10.25
C LEU A 166 -6.75 -10.78 -9.47
N GLU A 167 -7.75 -11.37 -10.12
CA GLU A 167 -8.96 -11.89 -9.46
C GLU A 167 -8.59 -12.90 -8.36
N ALA A 168 -7.74 -13.88 -8.68
CA ALA A 168 -7.25 -14.85 -7.71
C ALA A 168 -6.45 -14.21 -6.56
N LEU A 169 -5.63 -13.19 -6.87
CA LEU A 169 -4.89 -12.44 -5.86
C LEU A 169 -5.84 -11.68 -4.92
N TYR A 170 -6.83 -10.97 -5.46
CA TYR A 170 -7.79 -10.17 -4.69
C TYR A 170 -8.71 -11.03 -3.83
N ALA A 171 -9.07 -12.23 -4.27
CA ALA A 171 -9.81 -13.18 -3.45
C ALA A 171 -9.11 -13.53 -2.13
N THR A 172 -7.78 -13.46 -2.10
CA THR A 172 -6.98 -13.66 -0.88
C THR A 172 -6.65 -12.34 -0.20
N LEU A 173 -6.03 -11.42 -0.94
CA LEU A 173 -5.55 -10.14 -0.41
C LEU A 173 -6.70 -9.29 0.15
N GLY A 174 -7.85 -9.28 -0.52
CA GLY A 174 -8.98 -8.49 -0.10
C GLY A 174 -9.57 -8.89 1.25
N ILE A 175 -9.57 -10.19 1.59
CA ILE A 175 -9.99 -10.68 2.91
C ILE A 175 -9.03 -10.20 3.99
N ILE A 176 -7.72 -10.26 3.71
CA ILE A 176 -6.68 -9.78 4.63
C ILE A 176 -6.86 -8.28 4.86
N LEU A 177 -7.05 -7.50 3.80
CA LEU A 177 -7.24 -6.04 3.91
C LEU A 177 -8.49 -5.68 4.71
N ALA A 178 -9.57 -6.45 4.57
CA ALA A 178 -10.76 -6.27 5.39
C ALA A 178 -10.44 -6.43 6.89
N GLY A 179 -9.61 -7.41 7.27
CA GLY A 179 -9.12 -7.54 8.65
C GLY A 179 -8.30 -6.33 9.09
N VAL A 180 -7.27 -5.97 8.31
CA VAL A 180 -6.35 -4.86 8.59
C VAL A 180 -7.08 -3.55 8.85
N LEU A 181 -8.11 -3.23 8.07
CA LEU A 181 -8.88 -1.97 8.22
C LEU A 181 -9.51 -1.83 9.61
N PHE A 182 -9.85 -2.93 10.30
CA PHE A 182 -10.55 -2.90 11.59
C PHE A 182 -9.67 -3.24 12.79
N GLU A 183 -8.37 -3.51 12.59
CA GLU A 183 -7.45 -3.87 13.67
C GLU A 183 -6.92 -2.66 14.46
N GLY A 184 -7.21 -1.44 14.01
CA GLY A 184 -6.93 -0.19 14.74
C GLY A 184 -5.49 0.31 14.60
N ASP A 185 -4.66 -0.32 13.77
CA ASP A 185 -3.34 0.20 13.43
C ASP A 185 -3.41 1.25 12.31
N VAL A 186 -3.04 2.49 12.63
CA VAL A 186 -3.18 3.62 11.69
C VAL A 186 -2.30 3.44 10.46
N GLU A 187 -1.05 3.02 10.61
CA GLU A 187 -0.13 2.86 9.46
C GLU A 187 -0.57 1.69 8.56
N ALA A 188 -0.99 0.57 9.16
CA ALA A 188 -1.55 -0.53 8.40
C ALA A 188 -2.85 -0.13 7.67
N THR A 189 -3.70 0.70 8.30
CA THR A 189 -4.94 1.23 7.69
C THR A 189 -4.64 2.18 6.53
N VAL A 190 -3.65 3.06 6.68
CA VAL A 190 -3.19 3.95 5.60
C VAL A 190 -2.71 3.13 4.41
N GLU A 191 -1.90 2.11 4.64
CA GLU A 191 -1.43 1.24 3.57
C GLU A 191 -2.55 0.40 2.96
N ALA A 192 -3.45 -0.16 3.77
CA ALA A 192 -4.58 -0.93 3.26
C ALA A 192 -5.49 -0.09 2.35
N THR A 193 -5.81 1.14 2.75
CA THR A 193 -6.61 2.05 1.92
C THR A 193 -5.86 2.49 0.65
N ARG A 194 -4.55 2.70 0.71
CA ARG A 194 -3.71 2.97 -0.48
C ARG A 194 -3.71 1.79 -1.46
N LEU A 195 -3.61 0.57 -0.93
CA LEU A 195 -3.67 -0.67 -1.71
C LEU A 195 -5.02 -0.83 -2.41
N LEU A 196 -6.12 -0.58 -1.70
CA LEU A 196 -7.47 -0.57 -2.28
C LEU A 196 -7.60 0.51 -3.37
N GLY A 197 -6.97 1.67 -3.19
CA GLY A 197 -6.82 2.71 -4.21
C GLY A 197 -6.21 2.17 -5.50
N ASN A 198 -5.07 1.49 -5.41
CA ASN A 198 -4.41 0.89 -6.57
C ASN A 198 -5.22 -0.27 -7.20
N ILE A 199 -5.86 -1.10 -6.37
CA ILE A 199 -6.75 -2.17 -6.83
C ILE A 199 -7.92 -1.59 -7.65
N SER A 200 -8.56 -0.53 -7.16
CA SER A 200 -9.69 0.14 -7.83
C SER A 200 -9.35 0.78 -9.18
N PHE A 201 -8.06 0.92 -9.50
CA PHE A 201 -7.63 1.42 -10.81
C PHE A 201 -7.80 0.36 -11.93
N THR A 202 -7.86 -0.92 -11.57
CA THR A 202 -8.09 -2.05 -12.49
C THR A 202 -9.59 -2.35 -12.64
N ASN A 203 -10.03 -2.89 -13.78
CA ASN A 203 -11.43 -3.35 -13.94
C ASN A 203 -11.73 -4.50 -12.97
N THR A 204 -10.83 -5.48 -12.90
CA THR A 204 -10.93 -6.64 -12.00
C THR A 204 -11.09 -6.22 -10.54
N GLY A 205 -10.34 -5.20 -10.13
CA GLY A 205 -10.41 -4.66 -8.78
C GLY A 205 -11.71 -3.91 -8.50
N ARG A 206 -12.25 -3.14 -9.45
CA ARG A 206 -13.56 -2.50 -9.31
C ARG A 206 -14.67 -3.53 -9.16
N ASP A 207 -14.69 -4.54 -10.03
CA ASP A 207 -15.67 -5.63 -9.97
C ASP A 207 -15.61 -6.35 -8.61
N TRP A 208 -14.40 -6.64 -8.14
CA TRP A 208 -14.20 -7.27 -6.83
C TRP A 208 -14.68 -6.39 -5.67
N LEU A 209 -14.36 -5.08 -5.68
CA LEU A 209 -14.78 -4.14 -4.65
C LEU A 209 -16.30 -4.03 -4.55
N GLU A 210 -16.99 -3.91 -5.69
CA GLU A 210 -18.47 -3.85 -5.71
C GLU A 210 -19.10 -5.17 -5.28
N ALA A 211 -18.59 -6.31 -5.78
CA ALA A 211 -19.11 -7.64 -5.43
C ALA A 211 -18.99 -7.96 -3.94
N ASN A 212 -17.96 -7.41 -3.26
CA ASN A 212 -17.72 -7.61 -1.84
C ASN A 212 -18.20 -6.44 -0.96
N ARG A 213 -18.92 -5.47 -1.54
CA ARG A 213 -19.44 -4.26 -0.85
C ARG A 213 -18.36 -3.46 -0.13
N CYS A 214 -17.13 -3.47 -0.64
CA CYS A 214 -16.02 -2.71 -0.08
C CYS A 214 -16.23 -1.20 -0.25
N ASP A 215 -16.97 -0.78 -1.26
CA ASP A 215 -17.42 0.60 -1.48
C ASP A 215 -18.20 1.17 -0.27
N GLU A 216 -19.03 0.38 0.42
CA GLU A 216 -19.68 0.80 1.68
C GLU A 216 -18.69 1.01 2.81
N VAL A 217 -17.73 0.11 2.97
CA VAL A 217 -16.66 0.24 3.97
C VAL A 217 -15.87 1.52 3.71
N ILE A 218 -15.49 1.76 2.46
CA ILE A 218 -14.73 2.95 2.06
C ILE A 218 -15.51 4.23 2.34
N LEU A 219 -16.84 4.25 2.12
CA LEU A 219 -17.68 5.40 2.50
C LEU A 219 -17.64 5.70 4.01
N VAL A 220 -17.59 4.67 4.86
CA VAL A 220 -17.43 4.85 6.31
C VAL A 220 -16.07 5.48 6.63
N PHE A 221 -14.99 5.02 5.99
CA PHE A 221 -13.64 5.54 6.19
C PHE A 221 -13.42 6.95 5.63
N LEU A 222 -14.34 7.51 4.81
CA LEU A 222 -14.34 8.95 4.49
C LEU A 222 -14.59 9.85 5.71
N GLY A 223 -15.06 9.27 6.82
CA GLY A 223 -15.19 9.95 8.11
C GLY A 223 -13.99 9.78 9.04
N HIS A 224 -12.89 9.16 8.58
CA HIS A 224 -11.72 8.88 9.41
C HIS A 224 -11.01 10.18 9.87
N GLU A 225 -10.31 10.11 11.00
CA GLU A 225 -9.63 11.27 11.58
C GLU A 225 -8.31 11.61 10.84
N ASP A 226 -7.54 10.59 10.45
CA ASP A 226 -6.31 10.74 9.66
C ASP A 226 -6.62 11.05 8.19
N LEU A 227 -6.14 12.19 7.68
CA LEU A 227 -6.42 12.62 6.30
C LEU A 227 -5.76 11.75 5.23
N ARG A 228 -4.70 10.99 5.52
CA ARG A 228 -4.10 10.05 4.56
C ARG A 228 -5.09 8.95 4.20
N VAL A 229 -5.80 8.43 5.21
CA VAL A 229 -6.87 7.45 5.03
C VAL A 229 -8.02 8.04 4.22
N VAL A 230 -8.46 9.26 4.56
CA VAL A 230 -9.55 9.95 3.85
C VAL A 230 -9.19 10.22 2.38
N TYR A 231 -7.99 10.71 2.12
CA TYR A 231 -7.46 10.95 0.77
C TYR A 231 -7.48 9.66 -0.06
N ASN A 232 -6.96 8.56 0.47
CA ASN A 232 -6.96 7.26 -0.20
C ASN A 232 -8.39 6.78 -0.50
N CYS A 233 -9.31 6.93 0.45
CA CYS A 233 -10.71 6.52 0.31
C CYS A 233 -11.45 7.33 -0.76
N PHE A 234 -11.25 8.65 -0.82
CA PHE A 234 -11.78 9.44 -1.94
C PHE A 234 -11.13 9.02 -3.26
N GLY A 235 -9.85 8.66 -3.28
CA GLY A 235 -9.16 8.09 -4.44
C GLY A 235 -9.84 6.81 -4.95
N VAL A 236 -10.22 5.90 -4.05
CA VAL A 236 -11.01 4.71 -4.40
C VAL A 236 -12.35 5.12 -5.02
N MET A 237 -13.08 6.05 -4.39
CA MET A 237 -14.37 6.53 -4.90
C MET A 237 -14.25 7.18 -6.29
N LEU A 238 -13.20 7.96 -6.52
CA LEU A 238 -12.91 8.56 -7.81
C LEU A 238 -12.70 7.49 -8.89
N ASN A 239 -11.95 6.44 -8.57
CA ASN A 239 -11.72 5.33 -9.49
C ASN A 239 -12.99 4.52 -9.77
N LEU A 240 -13.82 4.26 -8.76
CA LEU A 240 -15.11 3.57 -8.93
C LEU A 240 -16.07 4.39 -9.80
N THR A 241 -16.16 5.69 -9.57
CA THR A 241 -17.05 6.59 -10.34
C THR A 241 -16.54 6.89 -11.75
N ALA A 242 -15.29 6.55 -12.07
CA ALA A 242 -14.79 6.62 -13.45
C ALA A 242 -15.29 5.46 -14.33
N ALA A 243 -15.89 4.42 -13.75
CA ALA A 243 -16.52 3.33 -14.50
C ALA A 243 -17.87 3.78 -15.11
N SER A 244 -18.34 3.07 -16.15
CA SER A 244 -19.63 3.38 -16.80
C SER A 244 -20.84 3.16 -15.90
N THR A 245 -20.69 2.39 -14.83
CA THR A 245 -21.68 2.19 -13.78
C THR A 245 -20.97 2.19 -12.43
N CYS A 246 -21.58 2.81 -11.42
CA CYS A 246 -21.05 2.79 -10.06
C CYS A 246 -22.20 2.61 -9.05
N ARG A 247 -22.14 1.56 -8.23
CA ARG A 247 -23.21 1.25 -7.27
C ARG A 247 -23.47 2.38 -6.28
N VAL A 248 -22.42 3.04 -5.80
CA VAL A 248 -22.50 4.17 -4.85
C VAL A 248 -23.34 5.32 -5.42
N VAL A 249 -23.27 5.57 -6.72
CA VAL A 249 -24.05 6.64 -7.37
C VAL A 249 -25.50 6.23 -7.62
N ARG A 250 -25.74 4.95 -7.93
CA ARG A 250 -27.08 4.41 -8.23
C ARG A 250 -27.93 4.20 -6.98
N ASP A 251 -27.31 3.91 -5.84
CA ASP A 251 -28.00 3.78 -4.55
C ASP A 251 -28.12 5.17 -3.89
N ALA A 252 -29.35 5.66 -3.75
CA ALA A 252 -29.63 6.98 -3.20
C ALA A 252 -29.08 7.18 -1.77
N ALA A 253 -29.06 6.13 -0.94
CA ALA A 253 -28.55 6.22 0.43
C ALA A 253 -27.02 6.33 0.43
N LEU A 254 -26.34 5.55 -0.41
CA LEU A 254 -24.88 5.61 -0.55
C LEU A 254 -24.44 6.93 -1.18
N LEU A 255 -25.15 7.41 -2.21
CA LEU A 255 -24.88 8.70 -2.83
C LEU A 255 -25.03 9.85 -1.83
N GLN A 256 -26.09 9.85 -1.02
CA GLN A 256 -26.26 10.86 0.03
C GLN A 256 -25.14 10.82 1.06
N LEU A 257 -24.70 9.62 1.47
CA LEU A 257 -23.57 9.47 2.38
C LEU A 257 -22.28 10.02 1.76
N LEU A 258 -22.00 9.69 0.50
CA LEU A 258 -20.84 10.22 -0.23
C LEU A 258 -20.87 11.75 -0.27
N LEU A 259 -21.98 12.35 -0.70
CA LEU A 259 -22.13 13.80 -0.82
C LEU A 259 -22.00 14.53 0.53
N LYS A 260 -22.44 13.89 1.62
CA LYS A 260 -22.23 14.41 2.98
C LYS A 260 -20.74 14.52 3.31
N HIS A 261 -19.93 13.51 2.98
CA HIS A 261 -18.49 13.54 3.22
C HIS A 261 -17.77 14.56 2.34
N THR A 262 -18.17 14.69 1.07
CA THR A 262 -17.55 15.68 0.16
C THR A 262 -17.75 17.12 0.62
N GLY A 263 -18.87 17.42 1.31
CA GLY A 263 -19.17 18.78 1.77
C GLY A 263 -18.11 19.41 2.68
N ARG A 264 -17.28 18.61 3.38
CA ARG A 264 -16.15 19.11 4.17
C ARG A 264 -15.04 19.71 3.30
N TYR A 265 -14.95 19.32 2.04
CA TYR A 265 -13.84 19.63 1.13
C TYR A 265 -14.25 20.49 -0.07
N THR A 266 -15.51 20.97 -0.13
CA THR A 266 -16.00 21.84 -1.23
C THR A 266 -15.90 23.34 -0.92
N HIS A 267 -15.58 23.72 0.32
CA HIS A 267 -15.53 25.12 0.76
C HIS A 267 -14.28 25.41 1.57
N HIS A 268 -13.73 26.62 1.41
CA HIS A 268 -12.50 27.04 2.08
C HIS A 268 -12.53 26.86 3.61
N GLU A 269 -13.67 27.13 4.26
CA GLU A 269 -13.80 26.98 5.71
C GLU A 269 -13.67 25.52 6.16
N GLY A 270 -14.26 24.59 5.41
CA GLY A 270 -14.20 23.15 5.66
C GLY A 270 -12.80 22.58 5.43
N ILE A 271 -12.16 22.97 4.32
CA ILE A 271 -10.77 22.60 3.99
C ILE A 271 -9.83 23.10 5.09
N ALA A 272 -9.98 24.36 5.52
CA ALA A 272 -9.18 24.93 6.59
C ALA A 272 -9.43 24.23 7.94
N ALA A 273 -10.65 23.74 8.21
CA ALA A 273 -10.95 22.93 9.39
C ALA A 273 -10.26 21.57 9.34
N ALA A 274 -10.34 20.86 8.21
CA ALA A 274 -9.63 19.60 8.00
C ALA A 274 -8.12 19.74 8.21
N ALA A 275 -7.50 20.79 7.67
CA ALA A 275 -6.07 21.07 7.87
C ALA A 275 -5.72 21.33 9.35
N ARG A 276 -6.60 21.97 10.13
CA ARG A 276 -6.37 22.19 11.57
C ARG A 276 -6.44 20.89 12.36
N ASP A 277 -7.40 20.03 12.04
CA ASP A 277 -7.59 18.74 12.70
C ASP A 277 -6.39 17.83 12.42
N GLU A 278 -5.95 17.73 11.15
CA GLU A 278 -4.78 16.96 10.75
C GLU A 278 -3.50 17.47 11.41
N ARG A 279 -3.29 18.80 11.43
CA ARG A 279 -2.14 19.39 12.11
C ARG A 279 -2.10 18.98 13.59
N ARG A 280 -3.26 18.90 14.25
CA ARG A 280 -3.33 18.46 15.65
C ARG A 280 -2.89 17.01 15.80
N LEU A 281 -3.30 16.13 14.89
CA LEU A 281 -2.88 14.72 14.88
C LEU A 281 -1.36 14.58 14.65
N LEU A 282 -0.82 15.24 13.62
CA LEU A 282 0.62 15.23 13.32
C LEU A 282 1.46 15.72 14.50
N LEU A 283 1.01 16.76 15.19
CA LEU A 283 1.69 17.28 16.38
C LEU A 283 1.58 16.35 17.60
N ALA A 284 0.47 15.62 17.74
CA ALA A 284 0.31 14.65 18.83
C ALA A 284 1.26 13.45 18.67
N SER A 285 1.61 13.11 17.43
CA SER A 285 2.54 12.03 17.09
C SER A 285 4.02 12.48 17.07
N ALA A 286 4.31 13.78 17.13
CA ALA A 286 5.67 14.31 17.07
C ALA A 286 6.39 14.21 18.43
N LEU A 287 7.71 13.93 18.39
CA LEU A 287 8.54 13.94 19.59
C LEU A 287 8.68 15.37 20.16
N PRO A 288 8.72 15.55 21.50
CA PRO A 288 8.73 16.88 22.15
C PRO A 288 9.90 17.79 21.79
N THR A 289 10.96 17.26 21.18
CA THR A 289 12.26 17.92 20.99
C THR A 289 12.37 18.81 19.75
N GLU A 290 11.37 18.81 18.85
CA GLU A 290 11.46 19.49 17.54
C GLU A 290 10.58 20.76 17.40
N GLY A 291 10.19 21.34 18.54
CA GLY A 291 9.26 22.47 18.75
C GLY A 291 8.76 23.26 17.54
N GLU A 292 9.56 24.18 16.99
CA GLU A 292 9.08 25.10 15.94
C GLU A 292 9.23 24.60 14.50
N ALA A 293 10.24 23.77 14.23
CA ALA A 293 10.48 23.25 12.89
C ALA A 293 9.46 22.15 12.57
N ALA A 294 9.23 21.23 13.51
CA ALA A 294 8.19 20.21 13.37
C ALA A 294 6.79 20.83 13.31
N ALA A 295 6.49 21.86 14.11
CA ALA A 295 5.20 22.54 14.03
C ALA A 295 4.95 23.21 12.67
N ARG A 296 5.99 23.79 12.05
CA ARG A 296 5.91 24.33 10.69
C ARG A 296 5.71 23.22 9.66
N ALA A 297 6.52 22.16 9.72
CA ALA A 297 6.40 21.01 8.81
C ALA A 297 5.00 20.36 8.89
N ALA A 298 4.48 20.15 10.10
CA ALA A 298 3.14 19.61 10.32
C ALA A 298 2.04 20.54 9.76
N THR A 299 2.23 21.86 9.85
CA THR A 299 1.25 22.82 9.30
C THR A 299 1.21 22.76 7.78
N GLU A 300 2.37 22.76 7.13
CA GLU A 300 2.47 22.67 5.67
C GLU A 300 1.96 21.31 5.15
N ALA A 301 2.33 20.22 5.81
CA ALA A 301 1.85 18.88 5.46
C ALA A 301 0.32 18.77 5.58
N ALA A 302 -0.24 19.21 6.71
CA ALA A 302 -1.68 19.16 6.95
C ALA A 302 -2.48 20.01 5.94
N LYS A 303 -1.97 21.20 5.61
CA LYS A 303 -2.56 22.05 4.57
C LYS A 303 -2.51 21.35 3.20
N GLY A 304 -1.35 20.80 2.85
CA GLY A 304 -1.15 20.07 1.59
C GLY A 304 -2.12 18.89 1.45
N PHE A 305 -2.29 18.07 2.49
CA PHE A 305 -3.24 16.95 2.46
C PHE A 305 -4.69 17.42 2.30
N ALA A 306 -5.10 18.47 3.01
CA ALA A 306 -6.46 18.99 2.91
C ALA A 306 -6.77 19.56 1.50
N GLU A 307 -5.83 20.29 0.90
CA GLU A 307 -5.94 20.84 -0.45
C GLU A 307 -5.96 19.72 -1.50
N GLN A 308 -5.06 18.75 -1.42
CA GLN A 308 -5.05 17.60 -2.33
C GLN A 308 -6.33 16.76 -2.23
N THR A 309 -6.89 16.62 -1.03
CA THR A 309 -8.18 15.94 -0.83
C THR A 309 -9.31 16.72 -1.48
N ALA A 310 -9.31 18.05 -1.38
CA ALA A 310 -10.31 18.91 -2.04
C ALA A 310 -10.25 18.79 -3.57
N ASP A 311 -9.06 18.83 -4.16
CA ASP A 311 -8.87 18.63 -5.60
C ASP A 311 -9.40 17.27 -6.09
N LEU A 312 -9.26 16.24 -5.26
CA LEU A 312 -9.74 14.90 -5.56
C LEU A 312 -11.28 14.83 -5.46
N VAL A 313 -11.85 15.49 -4.44
CA VAL A 313 -13.31 15.63 -4.26
C VAL A 313 -13.96 16.38 -5.43
N GLU A 314 -13.32 17.43 -5.95
CA GLU A 314 -13.83 18.16 -7.12
C GLU A 314 -13.98 17.24 -8.34
N LYS A 315 -12.94 16.46 -8.65
CA LYS A 315 -12.96 15.49 -9.76
C LYS A 315 -14.00 14.40 -9.55
N LEU A 316 -14.14 13.92 -8.30
CA LEU A 316 -15.14 12.93 -7.94
C LEU A 316 -16.56 13.47 -8.16
N LEU A 317 -16.83 14.70 -7.75
CA LEU A 317 -18.14 15.32 -7.95
C LEU A 317 -18.47 15.52 -9.43
N ALA A 318 -17.47 15.80 -10.28
CA ALA A 318 -17.66 15.83 -11.73
C ALA A 318 -18.10 14.46 -12.28
N ASN A 319 -17.41 13.37 -11.91
CA ASN A 319 -17.81 12.02 -12.30
C ASN A 319 -19.23 11.67 -11.82
N VAL A 320 -19.54 11.99 -10.56
CA VAL A 320 -20.87 11.75 -9.98
C VAL A 320 -21.94 12.53 -10.74
N PHE A 321 -21.68 13.81 -11.07
CA PHE A 321 -22.61 14.63 -11.84
C PHE A 321 -22.89 14.01 -13.22
N ASP A 322 -21.84 13.57 -13.92
CA ASP A 322 -21.95 12.95 -15.24
C ASP A 322 -22.70 11.62 -15.18
N LEU A 323 -22.49 10.79 -14.15
CA LEU A 323 -23.22 9.54 -13.98
C LEU A 323 -24.71 9.75 -13.68
N VAL A 324 -25.04 10.72 -12.81
CA VAL A 324 -26.44 11.03 -12.46
C VAL A 324 -27.22 11.60 -13.65
N HIS A 325 -26.58 12.44 -14.48
CA HIS A 325 -27.27 13.13 -15.58
C HIS A 325 -27.08 12.46 -16.94
N GLY A 326 -26.02 11.68 -17.13
CA GLY A 326 -25.74 10.92 -18.34
C GLY A 326 -26.69 9.75 -18.56
N GLU A 327 -27.14 9.09 -17.48
CA GLU A 327 -28.19 8.05 -17.55
C GLU A 327 -29.55 8.63 -18.02
N SER A 328 -29.82 9.90 -17.72
CA SER A 328 -31.05 10.60 -18.15
C SER A 328 -31.09 10.90 -19.65
N ALA A 329 -29.93 11.11 -20.28
CA ALA A 329 -29.82 11.40 -21.71
C ALA A 329 -29.86 10.15 -22.61
N ALA A 330 -29.50 8.97 -22.09
CA ALA A 330 -29.56 7.71 -22.83
C ALA A 330 -30.95 7.04 -22.78
N ALA A 331 -31.82 7.48 -21.88
CA ALA A 331 -33.17 6.94 -21.67
C ALA A 331 -34.29 7.80 -22.32
N ALA A 332 -33.94 8.88 -23.02
CA ALA A 332 -34.84 9.79 -23.74
C ALA A 332 -34.66 9.66 -25.26
#